data_AF-A0A3M2C3M5-F1
#
_entry.id   AF-A0A3M2C3M5-F1
#
_cell.length_a   1.000
_cell.length_b   1.000
_cell.length_c   1.000
_cell.angle_alpha   90.00
_cell.angle_beta   90.00
_cell.angle_gamma   90.00
#
_symmetry.space_group_name_H-M   'P 1'
#
loop_
_entity.id
_entity.type
_entity.pdbx_description
1 polymer ?
#
loop_
_entity_poly.entity_id
_entity_poly.type
_entity_poly.pdbx_seq_one_letter_code
_entity_poly.pdbx_strand_id
1 'polypeptide(L)'
;MKRLCSDMTHLRSSPITLPPEPLLSHTPRGRPGPHHPYPPAWPEGAAASRRPRVRWAAGVYLTGNKNQGIGPEREGYATIAGVAVIYGGRGTTMISRRAVTHSSKRSPQIPPPLPRLRRLAVAAGILLASAAPALAGPDPARAGAGDALGDGAESPAAQEPELPPGDPPPAGDLEAPPPVAEKPAAPLPVAGDVKAPVKISATPPQYTLEARIAGIQGTVVMKAVIDKKGDVTDVEVLQGLPYGLTESAVAAVKSWKFEPATLNGEPVDVYYSLTVNFRLEGYTKPSIKAGFAALKEGDYLDAKRVFQHLYREGNGTSQEVVLGLALAARGLEDAERAELNARRLLALIEGSKKLETKHESQAYAILGWAQQRLGHHKLAEPNLRRALALGAAEARLDLAKVLTAQNKFAEALEEVERYVAETGDAEGARALETTIRFCSGEEVEIPEPLEAGGSISVPTKKRGALPPYTAAARKAKIEGTVLLRAIIDRQGKVRDASIISGLPHGLNEQALAAVREWEYWPAMMCGRPVEVYRKLAIMFRLK
;
A
#
# COMPACT_ATOMS: atom_id res chain seq x y z
N MET A 1 -40.01 -0.24 -54.07
CA MET A 1 -39.02 -1.06 -54.81
C MET A 1 -38.49 -2.11 -53.83
N LYS A 2 -39.13 -3.29 -53.75
CA LYS A 2 -38.65 -4.63 -54.20
C LYS A 2 -37.32 -5.06 -53.54
N ARG A 3 -37.35 -5.90 -52.48
CA ARG A 3 -37.30 -7.41 -52.43
C ARG A 3 -35.83 -7.90 -52.47
N LEU A 4 -35.36 -8.88 -51.68
CA LEU A 4 -35.88 -10.24 -51.47
C LEU A 4 -35.43 -10.87 -50.12
N CYS A 5 -36.39 -11.47 -49.41
CA CYS A 5 -36.26 -12.72 -48.65
C CYS A 5 -36.71 -13.89 -49.54
N SER A 6 -36.20 -15.10 -49.27
CA SER A 6 -36.76 -16.46 -49.53
C SER A 6 -35.60 -17.49 -49.56
N ASP A 7 -35.65 -18.73 -49.05
CA ASP A 7 -36.76 -19.63 -48.73
C ASP A 7 -36.39 -20.70 -47.68
N MET A 8 -37.42 -21.17 -46.99
CA MET A 8 -37.49 -22.45 -46.26
C MET A 8 -38.10 -23.55 -47.16
N THR A 9 -37.81 -24.81 -46.79
CA THR A 9 -38.72 -26.00 -46.73
C THR A 9 -38.29 -27.19 -47.59
N HIS A 10 -37.89 -28.31 -46.95
CA HIS A 10 -38.59 -29.61 -47.06
C HIS A 10 -38.09 -30.66 -46.05
N LEU A 11 -39.07 -31.34 -45.46
CA LEU A 11 -39.02 -32.45 -44.48
C LEU A 11 -38.38 -33.75 -45.01
N ARG A 12 -37.79 -34.56 -44.11
CA ARG A 12 -38.14 -35.98 -43.93
C ARG A 12 -37.65 -36.56 -42.60
N SER A 13 -38.51 -37.38 -42.02
CA SER A 13 -38.47 -38.09 -40.74
C SER A 13 -37.84 -39.49 -40.85
N SER A 14 -37.25 -40.01 -39.76
CA SER A 14 -37.39 -41.41 -39.26
C SER A 14 -36.68 -41.61 -37.89
N PRO A 15 -37.10 -42.60 -37.06
CA PRO A 15 -36.91 -42.61 -35.60
C PRO A 15 -36.14 -43.85 -35.04
N ILE A 16 -36.19 -44.02 -33.70
CA ILE A 16 -35.96 -45.26 -32.88
C ILE A 16 -34.45 -45.48 -32.54
N THR A 17 -33.95 -45.70 -31.29
CA THR A 17 -34.35 -46.64 -30.22
C THR A 17 -33.61 -46.35 -28.89
N LEU A 18 -34.28 -46.47 -27.74
CA LEU A 18 -33.71 -46.51 -26.37
C LEU A 18 -33.63 -47.97 -25.86
N PRO A 19 -32.64 -48.34 -25.01
CA PRO A 19 -32.69 -49.59 -24.24
C PRO A 19 -33.22 -49.41 -22.80
N PRO A 20 -33.67 -50.50 -22.13
CA PRO A 20 -34.66 -50.45 -21.06
C PRO A 20 -34.11 -50.55 -19.61
N GLU A 21 -34.93 -50.09 -18.65
CA GLU A 21 -34.85 -50.40 -17.21
C GLU A 21 -35.09 -51.89 -16.91
N PRO A 22 -34.62 -52.38 -15.75
CA PRO A 22 -35.24 -53.52 -15.08
C PRO A 22 -35.85 -53.18 -13.71
N LEU A 23 -36.99 -53.83 -13.49
CA LEU A 23 -37.89 -53.79 -12.35
C LEU A 23 -37.34 -54.42 -11.06
N LEU A 24 -37.92 -53.97 -9.94
CA LEU A 24 -37.93 -54.56 -8.61
C LEU A 24 -38.32 -56.06 -8.62
N SER A 25 -37.71 -56.88 -7.74
CA SER A 25 -38.44 -57.66 -6.72
C SER A 25 -37.57 -58.61 -5.87
N HIS A 26 -38.03 -58.80 -4.64
CA HIS A 26 -37.80 -59.92 -3.69
C HIS A 26 -36.52 -60.00 -2.83
N THR A 27 -36.72 -59.74 -1.54
CA THR A 27 -35.99 -60.31 -0.39
C THR A 27 -36.26 -61.82 -0.24
N PRO A 28 -35.35 -62.58 0.39
CA PRO A 28 -35.66 -63.05 1.75
C PRO A 28 -34.47 -63.09 2.73
N ARG A 29 -34.86 -63.34 3.99
CA ARG A 29 -34.14 -63.35 5.27
C ARG A 29 -32.91 -64.27 5.35
N GLY A 30 -31.96 -63.89 6.20
CA GLY A 30 -31.02 -64.80 6.87
C GLY A 30 -30.07 -64.10 7.85
N ARG A 31 -30.40 -64.10 9.16
CA ARG A 31 -29.44 -63.90 10.28
C ARG A 31 -28.66 -65.21 10.50
N PRO A 32 -27.43 -65.16 11.06
CA PRO A 32 -27.27 -65.24 12.51
C PRO A 32 -26.21 -64.25 13.07
N GLY A 33 -26.44 -63.72 14.28
CA GLY A 33 -25.38 -63.12 15.12
C GLY A 33 -24.76 -64.17 16.05
N PRO A 34 -24.19 -63.80 17.21
CA PRO A 34 -23.30 -62.68 17.51
C PRO A 34 -22.00 -63.17 18.19
N HIS A 35 -20.89 -62.44 18.11
CA HIS A 35 -19.78 -62.62 19.06
C HIS A 35 -19.13 -61.28 19.41
N HIS A 36 -19.47 -60.80 20.61
CA HIS A 36 -18.64 -59.93 21.44
C HIS A 36 -17.84 -60.82 22.39
N PRO A 37 -16.62 -60.41 22.76
CA PRO A 37 -16.35 -60.30 24.20
C PRO A 37 -15.84 -58.91 24.59
N TYR A 38 -16.02 -58.62 25.88
CA TYR A 38 -15.71 -57.39 26.61
C TYR A 38 -14.18 -57.18 26.87
N PRO A 39 -13.77 -56.00 27.40
CA PRO A 39 -12.38 -55.58 27.62
C PRO A 39 -11.89 -55.88 29.06
N PRO A 40 -10.61 -55.61 29.40
CA PRO A 40 -10.19 -55.34 30.77
C PRO A 40 -9.93 -53.82 30.94
N ALA A 41 -10.62 -53.14 31.85
CA ALA A 41 -10.46 -53.11 33.31
C ALA A 41 -9.36 -52.14 33.78
N TRP A 42 -9.80 -51.18 34.59
CA TRP A 42 -9.03 -50.22 35.39
C TRP A 42 -8.15 -50.90 36.46
N PRO A 43 -7.33 -50.11 37.17
CA PRO A 43 -7.51 -50.09 38.62
C PRO A 43 -7.75 -48.68 39.20
N GLU A 44 -8.72 -48.65 40.11
CA GLU A 44 -8.98 -47.60 41.12
C GLU A 44 -8.05 -47.72 42.34
N GLY A 45 -7.97 -46.63 43.12
CA GLY A 45 -7.55 -46.61 44.53
C GLY A 45 -6.84 -45.30 44.90
N ALA A 46 -7.56 -44.21 45.21
CA ALA A 46 -7.96 -43.76 46.56
C ALA A 46 -6.76 -43.16 47.36
N ALA A 47 -6.82 -42.01 48.08
CA ALA A 47 -7.92 -41.33 48.74
C ALA A 47 -7.63 -39.83 49.05
N ALA A 48 -8.72 -39.07 49.14
CA ALA A 48 -9.03 -37.87 49.96
C ALA A 48 -7.92 -37.06 50.69
N SER A 49 -7.99 -35.72 50.63
CA SER A 49 -8.84 -34.94 51.56
C SER A 49 -8.80 -33.40 51.36
N ARG A 50 -9.98 -32.79 51.60
CA ARG A 50 -10.30 -31.43 52.11
C ARG A 50 -10.15 -30.18 51.20
N ARG A 51 -11.32 -29.56 51.00
CA ARG A 51 -11.58 -28.21 50.46
C ARG A 51 -11.27 -27.11 51.52
N PRO A 52 -11.36 -25.80 51.20
CA PRO A 52 -12.65 -25.13 50.98
C PRO A 52 -12.76 -24.32 49.67
N ARG A 53 -14.02 -24.18 49.23
CA ARG A 53 -14.51 -23.33 48.14
C ARG A 53 -14.47 -21.85 48.54
N VAL A 54 -14.09 -20.97 47.60
CA VAL A 54 -14.49 -19.56 47.62
C VAL A 54 -15.37 -19.29 46.39
N ARG A 55 -16.61 -18.91 46.67
CA ARG A 55 -17.60 -18.38 45.73
C ARG A 55 -17.55 -16.86 45.90
N TRP A 56 -17.42 -16.09 44.83
CA TRP A 56 -17.84 -14.69 44.82
C TRP A 56 -19.09 -14.57 43.97
N ALA A 57 -20.21 -14.35 44.67
CA ALA A 57 -21.42 -13.76 44.14
C ALA A 57 -21.41 -12.30 44.59
N ALA A 58 -21.65 -11.36 43.67
CA ALA A 58 -21.99 -9.99 44.02
C ALA A 58 -23.47 -9.80 43.66
N GLY A 59 -24.30 -10.00 44.67
CA GLY A 59 -25.72 -9.66 44.65
C GLY A 59 -25.91 -8.18 44.95
N VAL A 60 -26.86 -7.62 44.22
CA VAL A 60 -27.52 -6.34 44.39
C VAL A 60 -28.12 -6.24 45.79
N TYR A 61 -27.89 -5.13 46.49
CA TYR A 61 -28.69 -4.73 47.65
C TYR A 61 -29.74 -3.72 47.22
N LEU A 62 -31.01 -4.10 47.37
CA LEU A 62 -32.13 -3.17 47.47
C LEU A 62 -32.48 -3.03 48.95
N THR A 63 -32.51 -1.81 49.47
CA THR A 63 -33.27 -1.46 50.67
C THR A 63 -34.50 -0.69 50.21
N GLY A 64 -35.67 -1.31 50.41
CA GLY A 64 -36.94 -0.79 49.91
C GLY A 64 -37.60 0.26 50.78
N ASN A 65 -38.76 0.75 50.34
CA ASN A 65 -39.93 0.81 51.20
C ASN A 65 -41.24 0.83 50.38
N LYS A 66 -42.27 0.33 51.04
CA LYS A 66 -43.64 -0.05 50.70
C LYS A 66 -44.48 1.08 50.06
N ASN A 67 -45.37 0.74 49.12
CA ASN A 67 -46.83 0.59 49.35
C ASN A 67 -47.64 0.56 48.04
N GLN A 68 -48.61 -0.38 47.98
CA GLN A 68 -49.91 -0.34 47.27
C GLN A 68 -49.86 -0.19 45.72
N GLY A 69 -50.59 -0.89 44.87
CA GLY A 69 -51.81 -1.69 44.96
C GLY A 69 -52.65 -1.39 43.69
N ILE A 70 -53.06 -2.44 42.96
CA ILE A 70 -54.23 -2.53 42.06
C ILE A 70 -54.19 -1.83 40.68
N GLY A 71 -54.38 -2.64 39.62
CA GLY A 71 -55.36 -2.37 38.55
C GLY A 71 -54.86 -1.83 37.19
N PRO A 72 -55.57 -2.08 36.06
CA PRO A 72 -54.94 -2.39 34.77
C PRO A 72 -55.26 -1.42 33.62
N GLU A 73 -54.60 -1.70 32.48
CA GLU A 73 -55.02 -1.45 31.09
C GLU A 73 -54.77 -0.07 30.40
N ARG A 74 -54.22 -0.22 29.19
CA ARG A 74 -54.33 0.58 27.94
C ARG A 74 -53.33 1.69 27.58
N GLU A 75 -53.00 1.58 26.30
CA GLU A 75 -52.31 2.44 25.35
C GLU A 75 -52.66 3.93 25.47
N GLY A 76 -51.67 4.80 25.20
CA GLY A 76 -51.96 6.22 25.00
C GLY A 76 -50.72 7.09 24.99
N TYR A 77 -50.58 7.85 23.90
CA TYR A 77 -49.46 8.73 23.59
C TYR A 77 -49.32 9.91 24.57
N ALA A 78 -48.05 10.22 24.85
CA ALA A 78 -47.44 11.54 24.86
C ALA A 78 -48.07 12.70 25.67
N THR A 79 -47.23 13.19 26.59
CA THR A 79 -46.93 14.61 26.89
C THR A 79 -47.62 15.25 28.11
N ILE A 80 -46.79 15.92 28.92
CA ILE A 80 -46.93 17.29 29.51
C ILE A 80 -46.70 17.39 31.03
N ALA A 81 -45.80 18.33 31.37
CA ALA A 81 -45.65 19.17 32.58
C ALA A 81 -45.33 18.49 33.93
N GLY A 82 -44.42 19.01 34.77
CA GLY A 82 -43.72 20.30 34.78
C GLY A 82 -44.06 21.08 36.06
N VAL A 83 -43.06 21.39 36.89
CA VAL A 83 -42.99 22.53 37.85
C VAL A 83 -41.48 22.72 38.11
N ALA A 84 -40.73 23.75 37.67
CA ALA A 84 -40.84 25.22 37.67
C ALA A 84 -40.43 25.91 38.99
N VAL A 85 -39.28 26.60 38.98
CA VAL A 85 -38.96 27.87 39.69
C VAL A 85 -37.83 28.54 38.87
N ILE A 86 -38.06 29.49 37.93
CA ILE A 86 -38.35 30.96 38.01
C ILE A 86 -37.17 31.71 38.68
N TYR A 87 -36.50 32.72 38.10
CA TYR A 87 -36.88 34.00 37.48
C TYR A 87 -35.96 34.28 36.27
N GLY A 88 -36.35 34.88 35.12
CA GLY A 88 -37.16 36.08 34.85
C GLY A 88 -36.23 37.10 34.15
N GLY A 89 -36.53 37.78 33.05
CA GLY A 89 -37.65 37.82 32.12
C GLY A 89 -37.35 38.85 31.01
N ARG A 90 -38.25 38.91 30.02
CA ARG A 90 -38.37 39.89 28.90
C ARG A 90 -37.27 39.80 27.82
N GLY A 91 -37.57 39.82 26.53
CA GLY A 91 -38.81 40.05 25.81
C GLY A 91 -38.49 40.02 24.31
N THR A 92 -39.44 39.53 23.56
CA THR A 92 -39.40 39.12 22.16
C THR A 92 -39.53 40.27 21.15
N THR A 93 -39.26 39.90 19.89
CA THR A 93 -39.89 40.40 18.66
C THR A 93 -39.28 41.65 18.00
N MET A 94 -38.89 41.52 16.73
CA MET A 94 -39.32 42.50 15.73
C MET A 94 -39.46 41.89 14.33
N ILE A 95 -40.67 42.07 13.79
CA ILE A 95 -41.04 41.88 12.39
C ILE A 95 -40.85 43.21 11.66
N SER A 96 -40.28 43.11 10.45
CA SER A 96 -40.46 43.97 9.27
C SER A 96 -39.70 45.29 9.08
N ARG A 97 -39.29 45.40 7.80
CA ARG A 97 -39.40 46.53 6.87
C ARG A 97 -38.35 47.64 6.87
N ARG A 98 -37.72 47.71 5.69
CA ARG A 98 -37.50 48.87 4.82
C ARG A 98 -36.75 50.09 5.41
N ALA A 99 -35.53 50.19 4.90
CA ALA A 99 -35.09 51.21 3.94
C ALA A 99 -34.54 52.54 4.49
N VAL A 100 -33.59 53.06 3.69
CA VAL A 100 -33.19 54.47 3.57
C VAL A 100 -32.32 54.95 4.76
N THR A 101 -31.15 55.57 4.65
CA THR A 101 -30.24 56.01 3.57
C THR A 101 -28.98 56.60 4.25
N HIS A 102 -27.93 56.83 3.44
CA HIS A 102 -26.88 57.85 3.60
C HIS A 102 -25.82 57.58 4.70
N SER A 103 -24.61 57.19 4.30
CA SER A 103 -23.52 58.08 3.82
C SER A 103 -22.77 58.75 4.98
N SER A 104 -21.53 58.31 5.24
CA SER A 104 -20.39 59.23 5.32
C SER A 104 -19.07 58.47 5.48
N LYS A 105 -18.10 58.93 4.70
CA LYS A 105 -16.68 58.61 4.60
C LYS A 105 -15.94 58.72 5.95
N ARG A 106 -14.98 57.82 6.22
CA ARG A 106 -13.54 58.13 6.38
C ARG A 106 -12.68 56.88 6.64
N SER A 107 -11.51 56.89 6.00
CA SER A 107 -10.40 55.93 6.00
C SER A 107 -9.69 55.77 7.37
N PRO A 108 -8.79 54.78 7.52
CA PRO A 108 -8.55 54.06 8.78
C PRO A 108 -7.42 54.65 9.63
N GLN A 109 -7.50 54.46 10.95
CA GLN A 109 -6.38 54.60 11.88
C GLN A 109 -6.25 53.37 12.81
N ILE A 110 -5.00 53.09 13.11
CA ILE A 110 -4.38 51.92 13.74
C ILE A 110 -4.85 51.69 15.20
N PRO A 111 -5.07 50.45 15.67
CA PRO A 111 -5.23 50.17 17.10
C PRO A 111 -3.87 50.01 17.84
N PRO A 112 -3.72 50.53 19.07
CA PRO A 112 -2.55 50.34 19.95
C PRO A 112 -2.54 48.95 20.66
N PRO A 113 -1.43 48.57 21.35
CA PRO A 113 -1.06 47.16 21.57
C PRO A 113 -1.72 46.48 22.77
N LEU A 114 -1.75 45.14 22.73
CA LEU A 114 -2.27 44.25 23.79
C LEU A 114 -1.42 44.28 25.07
N PRO A 115 -2.02 44.24 26.28
CA PRO A 115 -1.29 44.09 27.53
C PRO A 115 -0.89 42.63 27.83
N ARG A 116 0.29 42.52 28.47
CA ARG A 116 1.06 41.32 28.80
C ARG A 116 0.34 40.38 29.78
N LEU A 117 0.36 39.07 29.50
CA LEU A 117 0.13 38.03 30.51
C LEU A 117 1.45 37.63 31.17
N ARG A 118 1.42 37.61 32.51
CA ARG A 118 2.52 37.32 33.42
C ARG A 118 3.00 35.88 33.24
N ARG A 119 4.33 35.72 33.14
CA ARG A 119 5.05 34.46 33.33
C ARG A 119 4.91 34.01 34.79
N LEU A 120 4.57 32.75 35.01
CA LEU A 120 4.97 32.00 36.19
C LEU A 120 5.87 30.88 35.70
N ALA A 121 7.13 30.95 36.12
CA ALA A 121 8.14 29.92 36.00
C ALA A 121 8.33 29.28 37.38
N VAL A 122 8.37 27.94 37.42
CA VAL A 122 9.03 27.12 38.45
C VAL A 122 9.59 25.93 37.66
N ALA A 123 10.87 25.96 37.25
CA ALA A 123 12.06 25.48 37.97
C ALA A 123 11.95 23.98 38.34
N ALA A 124 12.53 23.08 37.54
CA ALA A 124 13.94 22.63 37.54
C ALA A 124 14.20 21.49 38.55
N GLY A 125 14.74 20.39 38.03
CA GLY A 125 15.12 19.21 38.83
C GLY A 125 15.75 18.12 37.97
N ILE A 126 16.91 18.41 37.39
CA ILE A 126 17.88 17.39 36.92
C ILE A 126 18.78 17.10 38.12
N LEU A 127 18.92 15.82 38.48
CA LEU A 127 19.96 15.33 39.37
C LEU A 127 20.59 14.10 38.72
N LEU A 128 21.86 14.29 38.31
CA LEU A 128 22.82 13.23 38.00
C LEU A 128 23.19 12.52 39.31
N ALA A 129 23.18 11.18 39.29
CA ALA A 129 23.90 10.38 40.28
C ALA A 129 24.53 9.16 39.60
N SER A 130 25.86 9.12 39.70
CA SER A 130 26.77 8.03 39.37
C SER A 130 26.55 6.83 40.29
N ALA A 131 26.79 5.61 39.82
CA ALA A 131 27.62 4.61 40.53
C ALA A 131 27.80 3.34 39.69
N ALA A 132 29.04 3.04 39.31
CA ALA A 132 29.51 1.70 39.02
C ALA A 132 29.71 0.91 40.33
N PRO A 133 29.93 -0.41 40.25
CA PRO A 133 30.90 -1.05 41.12
C PRO A 133 32.03 -1.68 40.30
N ALA A 134 33.25 -1.39 40.74
CA ALA A 134 34.49 -2.00 40.32
C ALA A 134 34.87 -3.12 41.31
N LEU A 135 35.36 -4.26 40.79
CA LEU A 135 36.22 -5.28 41.43
C LEU A 135 36.85 -6.05 40.24
N ALA A 136 38.13 -6.39 40.11
CA ALA A 136 39.40 -6.16 40.77
C ALA A 136 40.49 -6.66 39.78
N GLY A 137 41.72 -6.13 39.81
CA GLY A 137 42.87 -6.60 38.98
C GLY A 137 43.45 -7.94 39.49
N PRO A 138 44.75 -8.30 39.25
CA PRO A 138 45.82 -7.57 38.54
C PRO A 138 46.73 -8.41 37.60
N ASP A 139 47.60 -7.66 36.90
CA ASP A 139 48.89 -7.89 36.21
C ASP A 139 49.84 -8.98 36.79
N PRO A 140 50.95 -9.44 36.10
CA PRO A 140 52.05 -8.53 35.71
C PRO A 140 53.08 -8.89 34.58
N ALA A 141 53.86 -7.85 34.24
CA ALA A 141 55.31 -7.80 33.90
C ALA A 141 55.76 -8.13 32.45
N ARG A 142 56.78 -7.51 31.84
CA ARG A 142 57.90 -6.66 32.34
C ARG A 142 58.68 -5.94 31.19
N ALA A 143 59.41 -4.88 31.57
CA ALA A 143 60.69 -4.33 31.07
C ALA A 143 60.76 -3.65 29.67
N GLY A 144 61.48 -2.54 29.44
CA GLY A 144 62.34 -1.64 30.25
C GLY A 144 62.90 -0.55 29.29
N ALA A 145 62.88 0.75 29.61
CA ALA A 145 63.88 1.55 30.37
C ALA A 145 65.00 2.20 29.51
N GLY A 146 65.24 3.51 29.76
CA GLY A 146 66.35 4.36 29.28
C GLY A 146 65.86 5.76 28.89
N ASP A 147 65.61 6.68 29.84
CA ASP A 147 66.50 7.77 30.33
C ASP A 147 66.78 8.88 29.30
N ALA A 148 66.85 10.19 29.56
CA ALA A 148 66.44 11.12 30.62
C ALA A 148 66.86 12.55 30.14
N LEU A 149 66.28 13.61 30.74
CA LEU A 149 66.71 15.05 30.76
C LEU A 149 66.39 15.88 29.50
N GLY A 150 65.85 17.11 29.55
CA GLY A 150 65.44 18.00 30.64
C GLY A 150 65.03 19.38 30.07
N ASP A 151 64.19 20.07 30.85
CA ASP A 151 63.95 21.53 31.00
C ASP A 151 63.42 22.48 29.89
N GLY A 152 62.44 23.28 30.31
CA GLY A 152 62.31 24.72 30.02
C GLY A 152 61.59 25.09 28.71
N ALA A 153 60.29 25.40 28.72
CA ALA A 153 59.68 26.70 29.07
C ALA A 153 59.76 27.80 27.98
N GLU A 154 58.56 28.30 27.65
CA GLU A 154 58.16 29.57 27.01
C GLU A 154 58.19 29.80 25.48
N SER A 155 57.05 30.38 25.05
CA SER A 155 56.56 30.82 23.73
C SER A 155 57.27 32.11 23.24
N PRO A 156 56.89 32.79 22.12
CA PRO A 156 56.11 32.43 20.92
C PRO A 156 56.78 32.90 19.58
N ALA A 157 56.16 32.52 18.45
CA ALA A 157 56.14 33.18 17.13
C ALA A 157 57.47 33.43 16.38
N ALA A 158 57.57 32.90 15.16
CA ALA A 158 58.47 33.44 14.13
C ALA A 158 57.94 33.16 12.72
N GLN A 159 57.87 34.24 11.93
CA GLN A 159 58.03 34.25 10.48
C GLN A 159 59.48 33.85 10.16
N GLU A 160 59.72 33.24 9.00
CA GLU A 160 61.08 33.02 8.51
C GLU A 160 61.22 33.42 7.03
N PRO A 161 62.37 33.98 6.60
CA PRO A 161 62.53 34.75 5.37
C PRO A 161 63.25 34.00 4.23
N GLU A 162 63.35 34.69 3.09
CA GLU A 162 64.03 34.32 1.83
C GLU A 162 65.55 34.11 1.96
N LEU A 163 66.16 33.44 0.96
CA LEU A 163 67.42 33.81 0.24
C LEU A 163 67.77 32.75 -0.85
N PRO A 164 68.66 33.01 -1.85
CA PRO A 164 68.27 33.05 -3.27
C PRO A 164 69.14 32.12 -4.18
N PRO A 165 69.43 32.37 -5.48
CA PRO A 165 69.28 31.34 -6.53
C PRO A 165 70.61 30.86 -7.14
N GLY A 166 70.57 29.77 -7.92
CA GLY A 166 71.70 29.33 -8.73
C GLY A 166 71.27 28.41 -9.88
N ASP A 167 71.60 28.83 -11.10
CA ASP A 167 71.31 28.17 -12.38
C ASP A 167 72.30 27.02 -12.72
N PRO A 168 72.00 26.18 -13.76
CA PRO A 168 72.24 24.73 -13.80
C PRO A 168 73.46 24.31 -14.66
N PRO A 169 73.80 23.00 -14.75
CA PRO A 169 73.68 22.27 -16.03
C PRO A 169 73.50 20.71 -15.85
N PRO A 170 73.68 19.82 -16.85
CA PRO A 170 72.72 19.49 -17.92
C PRO A 170 72.41 17.97 -18.11
N ALA A 171 71.30 17.72 -18.82
CA ALA A 171 70.91 16.63 -19.75
C ALA A 171 71.25 15.12 -19.54
N GLY A 172 70.16 14.32 -19.59
CA GLY A 172 70.05 12.97 -20.20
C GLY A 172 70.03 11.80 -19.20
N ASP A 173 69.10 10.85 -19.18
CA ASP A 173 67.83 10.56 -19.85
C ASP A 173 67.09 9.53 -18.97
N LEU A 174 65.80 9.68 -18.69
CA LEU A 174 64.82 8.59 -18.42
C LEU A 174 63.40 9.09 -18.75
N GLU A 175 62.63 8.23 -19.41
CA GLU A 175 61.39 8.49 -20.16
C GLU A 175 60.13 8.64 -19.28
N ALA A 176 59.12 9.40 -19.78
CA ALA A 176 57.98 9.97 -19.03
C ALA A 176 56.59 9.32 -19.31
N PRO A 177 55.59 9.48 -18.41
CA PRO A 177 54.17 9.09 -18.59
C PRO A 177 53.35 10.01 -19.54
N PRO A 178 52.13 9.59 -19.98
CA PRO A 178 51.38 10.17 -21.11
C PRO A 178 50.70 11.53 -20.82
N PRO A 179 50.31 12.30 -21.86
CA PRO A 179 49.99 13.73 -21.72
C PRO A 179 48.60 13.98 -21.12
N VAL A 180 48.58 14.86 -20.13
CA VAL A 180 47.41 15.60 -19.66
C VAL A 180 47.05 16.62 -20.74
N ALA A 181 45.85 16.52 -21.32
CA ALA A 181 45.34 17.52 -22.25
C ALA A 181 44.97 18.80 -21.49
N GLU A 182 45.52 19.92 -21.97
CA GLU A 182 45.48 21.24 -21.36
C GLU A 182 44.08 21.89 -21.32
N LYS A 183 43.89 22.63 -20.23
CA LYS A 183 42.97 23.76 -19.98
C LYS A 183 42.49 24.50 -21.26
N PRO A 184 41.20 24.82 -21.43
CA PRO A 184 40.77 25.64 -22.55
C PRO A 184 41.31 27.07 -22.43
N ALA A 185 41.92 27.53 -23.53
CA ALA A 185 42.33 28.91 -23.74
C ALA A 185 41.12 29.86 -23.73
N ALA A 186 41.38 31.12 -23.36
CA ALA A 186 40.49 32.26 -23.62
C ALA A 186 40.14 32.34 -25.12
N PRO A 187 38.98 32.93 -25.49
CA PRO A 187 38.33 32.68 -26.75
C PRO A 187 39.15 33.20 -27.94
N LEU A 188 39.52 32.30 -28.83
CA LEU A 188 40.02 32.63 -30.16
C LEU A 188 38.83 32.99 -31.06
N PRO A 189 38.98 33.98 -31.98
CA PRO A 189 37.95 34.26 -32.96
C PRO A 189 37.87 33.06 -33.92
N VAL A 190 36.76 32.32 -33.88
CA VAL A 190 36.52 31.25 -34.84
C VAL A 190 36.08 31.89 -36.15
N ALA A 191 37.04 32.09 -37.06
CA ALA A 191 36.77 32.11 -38.48
C ALA A 191 36.50 30.66 -38.92
N GLY A 192 35.23 30.27 -38.87
CA GLY A 192 34.74 28.95 -39.26
C GLY A 192 33.26 28.82 -38.92
N ASP A 193 32.44 28.47 -39.91
CA ASP A 193 30.99 28.30 -39.75
C ASP A 193 30.70 27.03 -38.94
N VAL A 194 30.71 27.12 -37.60
CA VAL A 194 30.15 26.07 -36.73
C VAL A 194 28.64 26.16 -36.80
N LYS A 195 28.01 25.20 -37.45
CA LYS A 195 26.55 25.07 -37.45
C LYS A 195 26.13 24.37 -36.17
N ALA A 196 25.37 25.06 -35.32
CA ALA A 196 24.82 24.50 -34.10
C ALA A 196 23.85 23.32 -34.39
N PRO A 197 23.75 22.34 -33.48
CA PRO A 197 22.88 21.20 -33.67
C PRO A 197 21.41 21.62 -33.64
N VAL A 198 20.60 21.09 -34.56
CA VAL A 198 19.19 21.46 -34.73
C VAL A 198 18.29 20.37 -34.14
N LYS A 199 17.34 20.74 -33.31
CA LYS A 199 16.44 19.76 -32.65
C LYS A 199 15.49 19.14 -33.67
N ILE A 200 15.53 17.81 -33.85
CA ILE A 200 14.67 17.06 -34.77
C ILE A 200 13.43 16.54 -34.03
N SER A 201 13.63 15.92 -32.86
CA SER A 201 12.54 15.34 -32.06
C SER A 201 12.73 15.63 -30.59
N ALA A 202 11.64 16.02 -29.93
CA ALA A 202 11.62 16.38 -28.52
C ALA A 202 10.39 15.79 -27.84
N THR A 203 10.54 14.65 -27.19
CA THR A 203 9.50 14.12 -26.31
C THR A 203 9.35 15.07 -25.11
N PRO A 204 8.14 15.56 -24.80
CA PRO A 204 7.95 16.45 -23.66
C PRO A 204 8.25 15.69 -22.35
N PRO A 205 8.84 16.36 -21.34
CA PRO A 205 9.02 15.76 -20.04
C PRO A 205 7.68 15.50 -19.36
N GLN A 206 7.60 14.43 -18.56
CA GLN A 206 6.39 14.15 -17.80
C GLN A 206 6.37 14.95 -16.50
N TYR A 207 5.30 15.70 -16.28
CA TYR A 207 5.07 16.35 -15.00
C TYR A 207 4.74 15.31 -13.94
N THR A 208 5.61 15.14 -12.96
CA THR A 208 5.38 14.26 -11.81
C THR A 208 4.17 14.73 -11.01
N LEU A 209 3.36 13.81 -10.48
CA LEU A 209 2.18 14.20 -9.72
C LEU A 209 2.52 15.06 -8.50
N GLU A 210 3.58 14.75 -7.77
CA GLU A 210 3.97 15.48 -6.57
C GLU A 210 4.25 16.96 -6.89
N ALA A 211 4.96 17.21 -7.99
CA ALA A 211 5.17 18.57 -8.50
C ALA A 211 3.87 19.23 -8.99
N ARG A 212 2.94 18.47 -9.60
CA ARG A 212 1.61 18.99 -9.95
C ARG A 212 0.89 19.45 -8.69
N ILE A 213 0.74 18.58 -7.69
CA ILE A 213 0.07 18.86 -6.40
C ILE A 213 0.73 20.03 -5.67
N ALA A 214 2.05 20.13 -5.71
CA ALA A 214 2.79 21.22 -5.09
C ALA A 214 2.79 22.52 -5.93
N GLY A 215 2.19 22.51 -7.13
CA GLY A 215 2.14 23.67 -8.03
C GLY A 215 3.52 24.12 -8.53
N ILE A 216 4.52 23.25 -8.53
CA ILE A 216 5.91 23.60 -8.79
C ILE A 216 6.13 23.77 -10.27
N GLN A 217 6.34 25.00 -10.72
CA GLN A 217 6.68 25.34 -12.11
C GLN A 217 8.10 25.89 -12.18
N GLY A 218 8.69 25.90 -13.37
CA GLY A 218 9.99 26.50 -13.58
C GLY A 218 10.76 25.85 -14.72
N THR A 219 12.07 25.96 -14.66
CA THR A 219 12.96 25.54 -15.73
C THR A 219 14.05 24.65 -15.18
N VAL A 220 14.29 23.51 -15.84
CA VAL A 220 15.46 22.66 -15.64
C VAL A 220 16.48 23.01 -16.71
N VAL A 221 17.70 23.33 -16.31
CA VAL A 221 18.84 23.62 -17.19
C VAL A 221 19.86 22.49 -17.07
N MET A 222 20.24 21.92 -18.20
CA MET A 222 21.17 20.80 -18.30
C MET A 222 22.25 21.11 -19.33
N LYS A 223 23.43 20.56 -19.11
CA LYS A 223 24.51 20.47 -20.08
C LYS A 223 24.54 19.03 -20.59
N ALA A 224 24.64 18.83 -21.89
CA ALA A 224 24.76 17.49 -22.47
C ALA A 224 25.72 17.52 -23.66
N VAL A 225 26.20 16.35 -24.07
CA VAL A 225 26.96 16.17 -25.31
C VAL A 225 26.00 15.71 -26.40
N ILE A 226 25.94 16.43 -27.51
CA ILE A 226 25.26 15.96 -28.72
C ILE A 226 26.33 15.33 -29.60
N ASP A 227 26.19 14.04 -29.89
CA ASP A 227 27.18 13.30 -30.65
C ASP A 227 27.05 13.53 -32.17
N LYS A 228 28.02 13.00 -32.94
CA LYS A 228 28.02 13.05 -34.42
C LYS A 228 26.80 12.39 -35.08
N LYS A 229 26.03 11.57 -34.35
CA LYS A 229 24.78 10.94 -34.82
C LYS A 229 23.54 11.73 -34.40
N GLY A 230 23.72 12.79 -33.62
CA GLY A 230 22.64 13.61 -33.08
C GLY A 230 21.97 13.01 -31.84
N ASP A 231 22.61 12.06 -31.18
CA ASP A 231 22.18 11.47 -29.91
C ASP A 231 22.68 12.30 -28.73
N VAL A 232 21.84 12.38 -27.69
CA VAL A 232 22.18 13.09 -26.45
C VAL A 232 22.85 12.14 -25.47
N THR A 233 24.09 12.45 -25.10
CA THR A 233 24.92 11.69 -24.15
C THR A 233 25.44 12.61 -23.04
N ASP A 234 25.98 12.02 -21.96
CA ASP A 234 26.63 12.74 -20.86
C ASP A 234 25.87 13.96 -20.32
N VAL A 235 24.64 13.72 -19.88
CA VAL A 235 23.75 14.75 -19.32
C VAL A 235 24.15 15.10 -17.88
N GLU A 236 24.53 16.35 -17.66
CA GLU A 236 24.83 16.98 -16.38
C GLU A 236 23.76 18.03 -16.05
N VAL A 237 23.21 17.99 -14.84
CA VAL A 237 22.18 18.94 -14.40
C VAL A 237 22.86 20.18 -13.80
N LEU A 238 22.62 21.35 -14.40
CA LEU A 238 23.14 22.63 -13.91
C LEU A 238 22.14 23.31 -12.96
N GLN A 239 20.85 23.22 -13.27
CA GLN A 239 19.75 23.74 -12.45
C GLN A 239 18.57 22.78 -12.49
N GLY A 240 18.23 22.22 -11.34
CA GLY A 240 17.12 21.28 -11.19
C GLY A 240 15.83 21.91 -10.67
N LEU A 241 14.74 21.15 -10.77
CA LEU A 241 13.48 21.36 -10.06
C LEU A 241 13.20 20.19 -9.10
N PRO A 242 12.57 20.45 -7.94
CA PRO A 242 12.28 19.42 -6.95
C PRO A 242 11.15 18.45 -7.39
N TYR A 243 10.85 17.47 -6.53
CA TYR A 243 9.75 16.51 -6.69
C TYR A 243 9.82 15.62 -7.93
N GLY A 244 11.02 15.25 -8.38
CA GLY A 244 11.19 14.33 -9.51
C GLY A 244 11.16 15.00 -10.89
N LEU A 245 10.98 16.33 -10.96
CA LEU A 245 10.95 17.06 -12.24
C LEU A 245 12.31 17.07 -12.94
N THR A 246 13.41 17.10 -12.17
CA THR A 246 14.78 17.04 -12.71
C THR A 246 15.02 15.71 -13.42
N GLU A 247 14.68 14.61 -12.77
CA GLU A 247 14.85 13.25 -13.25
C GLU A 247 13.99 13.01 -14.49
N SER A 248 12.75 13.50 -14.48
CA SER A 248 11.86 13.47 -15.64
C SER A 248 12.41 14.28 -16.82
N ALA A 249 13.00 15.45 -16.56
CA ALA A 249 13.64 16.25 -17.61
C ALA A 249 14.84 15.53 -18.23
N VAL A 250 15.70 14.91 -17.40
CA VAL A 250 16.85 14.13 -17.86
C VAL A 250 16.39 12.94 -18.69
N ALA A 251 15.36 12.21 -18.25
CA ALA A 251 14.82 11.06 -18.97
C ALA A 251 14.27 11.46 -20.35
N ALA A 252 13.55 12.57 -20.43
CA ALA A 252 13.02 13.09 -21.69
C ALA A 252 14.14 13.58 -22.62
N VAL A 253 15.11 14.33 -22.10
CA VAL A 253 16.23 14.85 -22.90
C VAL A 253 17.09 13.73 -23.49
N LYS A 254 17.29 12.63 -22.76
CA LYS A 254 18.00 11.45 -23.27
C LYS A 254 17.29 10.78 -24.46
N SER A 255 15.99 11.01 -24.66
CA SER A 255 15.24 10.49 -25.81
C SER A 255 15.14 11.47 -26.97
N TRP A 256 15.72 12.67 -26.85
CA TRP A 256 15.69 13.68 -27.92
C TRP A 256 16.67 13.33 -29.04
N LYS A 257 16.35 13.79 -30.25
CA LYS A 257 17.19 13.63 -31.44
C LYS A 257 17.50 14.98 -32.05
N PHE A 258 18.75 15.15 -32.49
CA PHE A 258 19.27 16.37 -33.10
C PHE A 258 19.86 16.08 -34.48
N GLU A 259 19.91 17.08 -35.33
CA GLU A 259 20.86 17.18 -36.42
C GLU A 259 22.21 17.52 -35.78
N PRO A 260 23.28 16.74 -36.03
CA PRO A 260 24.56 16.95 -35.38
C PRO A 260 25.13 18.33 -35.74
N ALA A 261 25.94 18.88 -34.83
CA ALA A 261 26.69 20.09 -35.13
C ALA A 261 27.69 19.80 -36.24
N THR A 262 27.91 20.75 -37.15
CA THR A 262 28.94 20.60 -38.18
C THR A 262 29.99 21.69 -38.04
N LEU A 263 31.26 21.29 -38.23
CA LEU A 263 32.39 22.19 -38.38
C LEU A 263 32.96 21.93 -39.77
N ASN A 264 32.99 22.93 -40.64
CA ASN A 264 33.44 22.80 -42.04
C ASN A 264 32.70 21.70 -42.82
N GLY A 265 31.41 21.47 -42.51
CA GLY A 265 30.58 20.44 -43.16
C GLY A 265 30.69 19.04 -42.56
N GLU A 266 31.60 18.80 -41.61
CA GLU A 266 31.76 17.52 -40.94
C GLU A 266 31.05 17.48 -39.58
N PRO A 267 30.29 16.41 -39.26
CA PRO A 267 29.66 16.24 -37.94
C PRO A 267 30.67 16.13 -36.79
N VAL A 268 30.46 16.90 -35.73
CA VAL A 268 31.30 16.93 -34.52
C VAL A 268 30.49 16.81 -33.24
N ASP A 269 31.10 16.23 -32.20
CA ASP A 269 30.52 16.18 -30.86
C ASP A 269 30.60 17.57 -30.23
N VAL A 270 29.50 18.04 -29.63
CA VAL A 270 29.46 19.39 -29.04
C VAL A 270 28.77 19.39 -27.68
N TYR A 271 29.30 20.18 -26.74
CA TYR A 271 28.59 20.51 -25.52
C TYR A 271 27.44 21.47 -25.83
N TYR A 272 26.25 21.12 -25.37
CA TYR A 272 25.04 21.87 -25.62
C TYR A 272 24.25 22.10 -24.33
N SER A 273 23.78 23.34 -24.12
CA SER A 273 22.94 23.70 -22.98
C SER A 273 21.46 23.51 -23.35
N LEU A 274 20.79 22.60 -22.66
CA LEU A 274 19.40 22.24 -22.87
C LEU A 274 18.53 22.79 -21.75
N THR A 275 17.44 23.43 -22.15
CA THR A 275 16.49 24.08 -21.24
C THR A 275 15.12 23.43 -21.39
N VAL A 276 14.62 22.86 -20.30
CA VAL A 276 13.31 22.20 -20.25
C VAL A 276 12.38 23.02 -19.35
N ASN A 277 11.28 23.50 -19.90
CA ASN A 277 10.31 24.33 -19.18
C ASN A 277 9.13 23.50 -18.70
N PHE A 278 8.90 23.50 -17.39
CA PHE A 278 7.70 22.95 -16.76
C PHE A 278 6.72 24.07 -16.46
N ARG A 279 5.60 24.06 -17.18
CA ARG A 279 4.45 24.92 -16.93
C ARG A 279 3.21 24.04 -16.73
N LEU A 280 2.43 24.33 -15.71
CA LEU A 280 1.15 23.67 -15.52
C LEU A 280 0.08 24.49 -16.24
N GLU A 281 -0.23 24.12 -17.48
CA GLU A 281 -1.43 24.64 -18.13
C GLU A 281 -2.66 23.96 -17.52
N GLY A 282 -3.64 24.76 -17.07
CA GLY A 282 -4.85 24.24 -16.43
C GLY A 282 -4.67 23.74 -14.99
N TYR A 283 -3.63 24.16 -14.26
CA TYR A 283 -3.46 23.79 -12.85
C TYR A 283 -4.67 24.20 -12.02
N THR A 284 -5.44 23.20 -11.59
CA THR A 284 -6.40 23.36 -10.51
C THR A 284 -5.69 22.94 -9.23
N LYS A 285 -5.59 23.87 -8.28
CA LYS A 285 -5.10 23.57 -6.93
C LYS A 285 -5.78 22.29 -6.42
N PRO A 286 -5.04 21.36 -5.75
CA PRO A 286 -5.63 20.19 -5.12
C PRO A 286 -6.89 20.56 -4.38
N SER A 287 -7.98 19.88 -4.72
CA SER A 287 -9.30 20.11 -4.14
C SER A 287 -9.95 18.78 -3.82
N ILE A 288 -10.90 18.79 -2.88
CA ILE A 288 -11.68 17.59 -2.55
C ILE A 288 -12.32 17.00 -3.81
N LYS A 289 -12.84 17.86 -4.70
CA LYS A 289 -13.40 17.47 -5.99
C LYS A 289 -12.38 16.73 -6.87
N ALA A 290 -11.14 17.21 -6.95
CA ALA A 290 -10.08 16.56 -7.70
C ALA A 290 -9.70 15.19 -7.09
N GLY A 291 -9.64 15.08 -5.76
CA GLY A 291 -9.36 13.81 -5.08
C GLY A 291 -10.44 12.75 -5.36
N PHE A 292 -11.72 13.13 -5.31
CA PHE A 292 -12.82 12.22 -5.66
C PHE A 292 -12.90 11.94 -7.17
N ALA A 293 -12.46 12.86 -8.03
CA ALA A 293 -12.33 12.59 -9.45
C ALA A 293 -11.29 11.49 -9.72
N ALA A 294 -10.11 11.57 -9.08
CA ALA A 294 -9.09 10.53 -9.16
C ALA A 294 -9.60 9.17 -8.64
N LEU A 295 -10.34 9.15 -7.51
CA LEU A 295 -10.98 7.93 -7.03
C LEU A 295 -11.95 7.33 -8.06
N LYS A 296 -12.73 8.17 -8.73
CA LYS A 296 -13.69 7.75 -9.76
C LYS A 296 -12.98 7.16 -10.99
N GLU A 297 -11.80 7.66 -11.32
CA GLU A 297 -10.95 7.17 -12.41
C GLU A 297 -10.14 5.91 -12.02
N GLY A 298 -10.24 5.46 -10.76
CA GLY A 298 -9.48 4.32 -10.25
C GLY A 298 -8.02 4.65 -9.93
N ASP A 299 -7.62 5.92 -10.00
CA ASP A 299 -6.27 6.36 -9.64
C ASP A 299 -6.16 6.59 -8.12
N TYR A 300 -6.10 5.48 -7.38
CA TYR A 300 -6.07 5.50 -5.93
C TYR A 300 -4.78 6.10 -5.36
N LEU A 301 -3.66 5.98 -6.08
CA LEU A 301 -2.39 6.57 -5.65
C LEU A 301 -2.45 8.09 -5.76
N ASP A 302 -2.98 8.60 -6.87
CA ASP A 302 -3.13 10.03 -7.08
C ASP A 302 -4.18 10.61 -6.12
N ALA A 303 -5.31 9.94 -5.94
CA ALA A 303 -6.29 10.28 -4.91
C ALA A 303 -5.66 10.35 -3.51
N LYS A 304 -4.89 9.33 -3.11
CA LYS A 304 -4.19 9.29 -1.82
C LYS A 304 -3.29 10.51 -1.65
N ARG A 305 -2.47 10.84 -2.65
CA ARG A 305 -1.57 12.00 -2.60
C ARG A 305 -2.34 13.32 -2.50
N VAL A 306 -3.43 13.49 -3.27
CA VAL A 306 -4.30 14.67 -3.20
C VAL A 306 -4.90 14.82 -1.81
N PHE A 307 -5.54 13.79 -1.28
CA PHE A 307 -6.15 13.87 0.05
C PHE A 307 -5.10 14.00 1.17
N GLN A 308 -3.91 13.43 1.04
CA GLN A 308 -2.80 13.64 1.99
C GLN A 308 -2.30 15.08 1.97
N HIS A 309 -2.24 15.72 0.82
CA HIS A 309 -1.91 17.13 0.71
C HIS A 309 -3.00 17.98 1.38
N LEU A 310 -4.28 17.76 1.06
CA LEU A 310 -5.40 18.48 1.68
C LEU A 310 -5.43 18.31 3.20
N TYR A 311 -5.15 17.10 3.69
CA TYR A 311 -5.05 16.80 5.11
C TYR A 311 -3.96 17.62 5.80
N ARG A 312 -2.78 17.77 5.17
CA ARG A 312 -1.66 18.57 5.69
C ARG A 312 -1.91 20.07 5.65
N GLU A 313 -2.65 20.58 4.66
CA GLU A 313 -3.00 22.01 4.54
C GLU A 313 -4.08 22.48 5.55
N GLY A 314 -4.42 21.67 6.56
CA GLY A 314 -5.37 22.03 7.61
C GLY A 314 -6.81 21.55 7.36
N ASN A 315 -7.07 20.83 6.27
CA ASN A 315 -8.37 20.17 6.04
C ASN A 315 -8.44 18.77 6.68
N GLY A 316 -7.54 18.43 7.61
CA GLY A 316 -7.46 17.10 8.22
C GLY A 316 -8.65 16.72 9.12
N THR A 317 -9.54 17.66 9.41
CA THR A 317 -10.80 17.45 10.14
C THR A 317 -12.03 17.41 9.24
N SER A 318 -11.89 17.60 7.92
CA SER A 318 -12.99 17.43 6.98
C SER A 318 -13.35 15.95 6.86
N GLN A 319 -14.63 15.65 7.01
CA GLN A 319 -15.17 14.29 6.86
C GLN A 319 -14.85 13.74 5.46
N GLU A 320 -14.94 14.59 4.44
CA GLU A 320 -14.67 14.26 3.05
C GLU A 320 -13.19 13.93 2.78
N VAL A 321 -12.26 14.68 3.38
CA VAL A 321 -10.82 14.41 3.24
C VAL A 321 -10.46 13.09 3.92
N VAL A 322 -11.01 12.83 5.11
CA VAL A 322 -10.76 11.59 5.83
C VAL A 322 -11.40 10.40 5.11
N LEU A 323 -12.64 10.54 4.59
CA LEU A 323 -13.28 9.54 3.74
C LEU A 323 -12.45 9.25 2.49
N GLY A 324 -11.99 10.30 1.80
CA GLY A 324 -11.17 10.18 0.60
C GLY A 324 -9.87 9.41 0.87
N LEU A 325 -9.19 9.68 1.98
CA LEU A 325 -8.02 8.91 2.41
C LEU A 325 -8.35 7.44 2.72
N ALA A 326 -9.51 7.17 3.34
CA ALA A 326 -9.95 5.82 3.67
C ALA A 326 -10.27 5.02 2.39
N LEU A 327 -10.98 5.62 1.44
CA LEU A 327 -11.30 5.03 0.14
C LEU A 327 -10.05 4.80 -0.72
N ALA A 328 -9.13 5.77 -0.76
CA ALA A 328 -7.87 5.62 -1.48
C ALA A 328 -7.00 4.50 -0.89
N ALA A 329 -6.94 4.40 0.45
CA ALA A 329 -6.26 3.29 1.12
C ALA A 329 -6.92 1.94 0.82
N ARG A 330 -8.26 1.88 0.81
CA ARG A 330 -9.01 0.67 0.43
C ARG A 330 -8.68 0.20 -0.99
N GLY A 331 -8.64 1.11 -1.96
CA GLY A 331 -8.27 0.80 -3.34
C GLY A 331 -6.80 0.36 -3.52
N LEU A 332 -5.90 0.86 -2.66
CA LEU A 332 -4.50 0.41 -2.59
C LEU A 332 -4.30 -0.84 -1.72
N GLU A 333 -5.39 -1.45 -1.24
CA GLU A 333 -5.39 -2.60 -0.33
C GLU A 333 -4.64 -2.39 1.01
N ASP A 334 -4.48 -1.14 1.44
CA ASP A 334 -3.78 -0.73 2.67
C ASP A 334 -4.76 -0.72 3.86
N ALA A 335 -5.00 -1.90 4.44
CA ALA A 335 -6.03 -2.13 5.46
C ALA A 335 -5.79 -1.33 6.75
N GLU A 336 -4.56 -1.29 7.27
CA GLU A 336 -4.24 -0.54 8.49
C GLU A 336 -4.54 0.95 8.34
N ARG A 337 -4.13 1.52 7.20
CA ARG A 337 -4.37 2.94 6.92
C ARG A 337 -5.86 3.23 6.73
N ALA A 338 -6.59 2.35 6.04
CA ALA A 338 -8.03 2.49 5.87
C ALA A 338 -8.78 2.42 7.20
N GLU A 339 -8.42 1.50 8.10
CA GLU A 339 -9.00 1.41 9.46
C GLU A 339 -8.77 2.72 10.23
N LEU A 340 -7.53 3.22 10.26
CA LEU A 340 -7.20 4.46 10.97
C LEU A 340 -8.02 5.65 10.45
N ASN A 341 -8.13 5.79 9.13
CA ASN A 341 -8.89 6.87 8.52
C ASN A 341 -10.40 6.72 8.79
N ALA A 342 -10.96 5.50 8.67
CA ALA A 342 -12.37 5.26 8.96
C ALA A 342 -12.75 5.59 10.42
N ARG A 343 -11.89 5.22 11.38
CA ARG A 343 -12.07 5.59 12.80
C ARG A 343 -12.06 7.09 13.03
N ARG A 344 -11.17 7.82 12.35
CA ARG A 344 -11.13 9.29 12.41
C ARG A 344 -12.41 9.91 11.88
N LEU A 345 -12.93 9.38 10.77
CA LEU A 345 -14.19 9.83 10.19
C LEU A 345 -15.35 9.60 11.18
N LEU A 346 -15.45 8.40 11.76
CA LEU A 346 -16.47 8.10 12.76
C LEU A 346 -16.37 9.03 13.99
N ALA A 347 -15.17 9.33 14.48
CA ALA A 347 -15.01 10.29 15.59
C ALA A 347 -15.46 11.72 15.22
N LEU A 348 -15.21 12.16 13.98
CA LEU A 348 -15.72 13.43 13.46
C LEU A 348 -17.24 13.44 13.31
N ILE A 349 -17.82 12.29 12.96
CA ILE A 349 -19.26 12.07 12.84
C ILE A 349 -19.93 12.11 14.22
N GLU A 350 -19.38 11.43 15.23
CA GLU A 350 -19.90 11.42 16.61
C GLU A 350 -19.88 12.81 17.27
N GLY A 351 -18.86 13.63 16.96
CA GLY A 351 -18.77 15.01 17.43
C GLY A 351 -19.67 16.01 16.68
N SER A 352 -20.34 15.57 15.61
CA SER A 352 -21.14 16.40 14.71
C SER A 352 -22.64 16.24 15.01
N LYS A 353 -23.42 17.33 15.04
CA LYS A 353 -24.90 17.28 15.09
C LYS A 353 -25.56 17.30 13.71
N LYS A 354 -24.77 17.38 12.63
CA LYS A 354 -25.22 17.45 11.23
C LYS A 354 -24.64 16.24 10.51
N LEU A 355 -25.22 15.06 10.72
CA LEU A 355 -24.74 13.84 10.08
C LEU A 355 -25.33 13.66 8.69
N GLU A 356 -24.47 13.45 7.71
CA GLU A 356 -24.87 12.80 6.46
C GLU A 356 -24.79 11.29 6.66
N THR A 357 -25.93 10.61 6.61
CA THR A 357 -26.06 9.15 6.77
C THR A 357 -25.17 8.36 5.80
N LYS A 358 -24.90 8.92 4.61
CA LYS A 358 -24.03 8.34 3.60
C LYS A 358 -22.57 8.21 4.05
N HIS A 359 -22.02 9.23 4.72
CA HIS A 359 -20.63 9.18 5.19
C HIS A 359 -20.47 8.20 6.35
N GLU A 360 -21.48 8.10 7.22
CA GLU A 360 -21.51 7.13 8.32
C GLU A 360 -21.56 5.69 7.79
N SER A 361 -22.46 5.39 6.85
CA SER A 361 -22.58 4.04 6.27
C SER A 361 -21.27 3.60 5.58
N GLN A 362 -20.65 4.50 4.80
CA GLN A 362 -19.37 4.25 4.15
C GLN A 362 -18.22 4.08 5.14
N ALA A 363 -18.18 4.88 6.21
CA ALA A 363 -17.14 4.77 7.24
C ALA A 363 -17.17 3.39 7.92
N TYR A 364 -18.36 2.93 8.31
CA TYR A 364 -18.53 1.60 8.88
C TYR A 364 -18.19 0.48 7.90
N ALA A 365 -18.57 0.63 6.62
CA ALA A 365 -18.22 -0.34 5.57
C ALA A 365 -16.69 -0.45 5.40
N ILE A 366 -15.97 0.67 5.32
CA ILE A 366 -14.51 0.69 5.19
C ILE A 366 -13.83 0.16 6.45
N LEU A 367 -14.32 0.53 7.63
CA LEU A 367 -13.79 0.03 8.91
C LEU A 367 -13.95 -1.49 9.01
N GLY A 368 -15.14 -1.99 8.68
CA GLY A 368 -15.44 -3.42 8.67
C GLY A 368 -14.59 -4.19 7.67
N TRP A 369 -14.45 -3.68 6.44
CA TRP A 369 -13.55 -4.23 5.41
C TRP A 369 -12.10 -4.31 5.90
N ALA A 370 -11.58 -3.22 6.48
CA ALA A 370 -10.20 -3.17 6.95
C ALA A 370 -9.96 -4.19 8.07
N GLN A 371 -10.87 -4.24 9.05
CA GLN A 371 -10.81 -5.20 10.15
C GLN A 371 -10.93 -6.65 9.67
N GLN A 372 -11.75 -6.93 8.65
CA GLN A 372 -11.84 -8.25 8.03
C GLN A 372 -10.49 -8.68 7.43
N ARG A 373 -9.79 -7.78 6.72
CA ARG A 373 -8.46 -8.07 6.14
C ARG A 373 -7.38 -8.21 7.20
N LEU A 374 -7.49 -7.50 8.31
CA LEU A 374 -6.59 -7.63 9.47
C LEU A 374 -6.91 -8.87 10.33
N GLY A 375 -7.90 -9.69 9.98
CA GLY A 375 -8.30 -10.88 10.73
C GLY A 375 -9.12 -10.58 12.00
N HIS A 376 -9.51 -9.33 12.22
CA HIS A 376 -10.30 -8.87 13.37
C HIS A 376 -11.80 -9.15 13.19
N HIS A 377 -12.18 -10.40 12.88
CA HIS A 377 -13.54 -10.78 12.51
C HIS A 377 -14.61 -10.40 13.55
N LYS A 378 -14.28 -10.47 14.85
CA LYS A 378 -15.18 -10.08 15.95
C LYS A 378 -15.51 -8.58 15.97
N LEU A 379 -14.60 -7.74 15.46
CA LEU A 379 -14.81 -6.30 15.33
C LEU A 379 -15.45 -5.94 13.99
N ALA A 380 -15.07 -6.68 12.93
CA ALA A 380 -15.56 -6.43 11.58
C ALA A 380 -17.07 -6.67 11.45
N GLU A 381 -17.58 -7.80 11.95
CA GLU A 381 -18.99 -8.18 11.81
C GLU A 381 -19.99 -7.09 12.30
N PRO A 382 -19.91 -6.58 13.54
CA PRO A 382 -20.85 -5.56 14.00
C PRO A 382 -20.76 -4.26 13.19
N ASN A 383 -19.57 -3.87 12.74
CA ASN A 383 -19.39 -2.68 11.89
C ASN A 383 -20.01 -2.87 10.50
N LEU A 384 -19.83 -4.04 9.88
CA LEU A 384 -20.44 -4.34 8.58
C LEU A 384 -21.96 -4.41 8.67
N ARG A 385 -22.51 -5.04 9.72
CA ARG A 385 -23.95 -5.05 9.98
C ARG A 385 -24.50 -3.64 10.21
N ARG A 386 -23.76 -2.77 10.91
CA ARG A 386 -24.13 -1.35 11.08
C ARG A 386 -24.11 -0.61 9.75
N ALA A 387 -23.11 -0.84 8.90
CA ALA A 387 -23.05 -0.25 7.56
C ALA A 387 -24.27 -0.64 6.72
N LEU A 388 -24.66 -1.92 6.74
CA LEU A 388 -25.84 -2.44 6.04
C LEU A 388 -27.14 -1.83 6.56
N ALA A 389 -27.29 -1.70 7.88
CA ALA A 389 -28.44 -1.03 8.49
C ALA A 389 -28.56 0.45 8.09
N LEU A 390 -27.45 1.07 7.68
CA LEU A 390 -27.39 2.44 7.15
C LEU A 390 -27.44 2.49 5.62
N GLY A 391 -27.63 1.35 4.93
CA GLY A 391 -27.85 1.27 3.48
C GLY A 391 -26.59 1.05 2.63
N ALA A 392 -25.43 0.70 3.21
CA ALA A 392 -24.22 0.37 2.45
C ALA A 392 -24.25 -1.07 1.93
N ALA A 393 -24.98 -1.31 0.84
CA ALA A 393 -25.14 -2.64 0.23
C ALA A 393 -23.80 -3.32 -0.13
N GLU A 394 -22.77 -2.53 -0.44
CA GLU A 394 -21.42 -3.00 -0.75
C GLU A 394 -20.75 -3.74 0.43
N ALA A 395 -21.21 -3.53 1.67
CA ALA A 395 -20.68 -4.20 2.85
C ALA A 395 -21.06 -5.70 2.92
N ARG A 396 -22.01 -6.20 2.10
CA ARG A 396 -22.48 -7.59 2.17
C ARG A 396 -21.41 -8.61 1.83
N LEU A 397 -20.66 -8.38 0.75
CA LEU A 397 -19.60 -9.32 0.36
C LEU A 397 -18.49 -9.38 1.42
N ASP A 398 -18.18 -8.24 2.05
CA ASP A 398 -17.23 -8.21 3.15
C ASP A 398 -17.79 -8.92 4.41
N LEU A 399 -19.09 -8.78 4.69
CA LEU A 399 -19.76 -9.51 5.77
C LEU A 399 -19.77 -11.02 5.49
N ALA A 400 -20.09 -11.44 4.26
CA ALA A 400 -20.06 -12.85 3.85
C ALA A 400 -18.66 -13.45 4.03
N LYS A 401 -17.57 -12.73 3.70
CA LYS A 401 -16.19 -13.16 4.00
C LYS A 401 -15.95 -13.35 5.50
N VAL A 402 -16.42 -12.42 6.34
CA VAL A 402 -16.31 -12.54 7.80
C VAL A 402 -17.08 -13.77 8.31
N LEU A 403 -18.31 -13.98 7.85
CA LEU A 403 -19.14 -15.13 8.22
C LEU A 403 -18.51 -16.45 7.78
N THR A 404 -17.91 -16.49 6.59
CA THR A 404 -17.17 -17.65 6.07
C THR A 404 -15.99 -17.99 6.98
N ALA A 405 -15.19 -16.99 7.40
CA ALA A 405 -14.09 -17.20 8.33
C ALA A 405 -14.55 -17.69 9.72
N GLN A 406 -15.80 -17.43 10.08
CA GLN A 406 -16.44 -17.92 11.31
C GLN A 406 -17.16 -19.28 11.13
N ASN A 407 -17.04 -19.93 9.96
CA ASN A 407 -17.77 -21.16 9.59
C ASN A 407 -19.31 -21.02 9.56
N LYS A 408 -19.84 -19.80 9.43
CA LYS A 408 -21.28 -19.52 9.29
C LYS A 408 -21.69 -19.51 7.82
N PHE A 409 -21.51 -20.64 7.14
CA PHE A 409 -21.62 -20.70 5.66
C PHE A 409 -23.03 -20.41 5.13
N ALA A 410 -24.08 -20.88 5.82
CA ALA A 410 -25.46 -20.61 5.42
C ALA A 410 -25.80 -19.11 5.48
N GLU A 411 -25.43 -18.43 6.57
CA GLU A 411 -25.59 -16.98 6.68
C GLU A 411 -24.74 -16.24 5.63
N ALA A 412 -23.53 -16.73 5.33
CA ALA A 412 -22.68 -16.13 4.31
C ALA A 412 -23.30 -16.22 2.91
N LEU A 413 -23.93 -17.36 2.56
CA LEU A 413 -24.64 -17.53 1.29
C LEU A 413 -25.88 -16.61 1.21
N GLU A 414 -26.67 -16.49 2.29
CA GLU A 414 -27.79 -15.54 2.31
C GLU A 414 -27.33 -14.10 2.03
N GLU A 415 -26.20 -13.66 2.60
CA GLU A 415 -25.67 -12.32 2.35
C GLU A 415 -25.19 -12.14 0.90
N VAL A 416 -24.66 -13.19 0.28
CA VAL A 416 -24.32 -13.19 -1.15
C VAL A 416 -25.59 -13.10 -2.01
N GLU A 417 -26.62 -13.89 -1.72
CA GLU A 417 -27.90 -13.85 -2.44
C GLU A 417 -28.55 -12.47 -2.33
N ARG A 418 -28.57 -11.87 -1.14
CA ARG A 418 -29.07 -10.50 -0.93
C ARG A 418 -28.24 -9.46 -1.69
N TYR A 419 -26.92 -9.63 -1.74
CA TYR A 419 -26.06 -8.73 -2.52
C TYR A 419 -26.43 -8.79 -4.01
N VAL A 420 -26.57 -9.98 -4.58
CA VAL A 420 -26.94 -10.15 -5.99
C VAL A 420 -28.35 -9.61 -6.24
N ALA A 421 -29.30 -9.85 -5.34
CA ALA A 421 -30.66 -9.34 -5.45
C ALA A 421 -30.73 -7.80 -5.46
N GLU A 422 -29.86 -7.12 -4.70
CA GLU A 422 -29.86 -5.65 -4.61
C GLU A 422 -29.01 -4.96 -5.68
N THR A 423 -27.91 -5.57 -6.10
CA THR A 423 -26.95 -4.93 -7.04
C THR A 423 -27.07 -5.43 -8.46
N GLY A 424 -27.63 -6.63 -8.67
CA GLY A 424 -27.60 -7.35 -9.95
C GLY A 424 -26.23 -7.95 -10.29
N ASP A 425 -25.20 -7.79 -9.44
CA ASP A 425 -23.83 -8.23 -9.72
C ASP A 425 -23.59 -9.70 -9.32
N ALA A 426 -24.21 -10.61 -10.08
CA ALA A 426 -23.99 -12.05 -9.89
C ALA A 426 -22.55 -12.47 -10.23
N GLU A 427 -21.94 -11.84 -11.23
CA GLU A 427 -20.59 -12.17 -11.68
C GLU A 427 -19.54 -11.82 -10.62
N GLY A 428 -19.62 -10.63 -10.02
CA GLY A 428 -18.75 -10.18 -8.94
C GLY A 428 -18.89 -11.01 -7.66
N ALA A 429 -20.07 -11.60 -7.42
CA ALA A 429 -20.32 -12.46 -6.27
C ALA A 429 -19.92 -13.93 -6.49
N ARG A 430 -19.87 -14.40 -7.74
CA ARG A 430 -19.72 -15.83 -8.10
C ARG A 430 -18.49 -16.50 -7.48
N ALA A 431 -17.35 -15.82 -7.48
CA ALA A 431 -16.11 -16.37 -6.92
C ALA A 431 -16.22 -16.59 -5.40
N LEU A 432 -16.87 -15.67 -4.69
CA LEU A 432 -17.11 -15.80 -3.26
C LEU A 432 -18.15 -16.88 -2.97
N GLU A 433 -19.24 -16.94 -3.72
CA GLU A 433 -20.26 -18.00 -3.58
C GLU A 433 -19.63 -19.39 -3.76
N THR A 434 -18.85 -19.58 -4.82
CA THR A 434 -18.11 -20.82 -5.11
C THR A 434 -17.19 -21.19 -3.94
N THR A 435 -16.48 -20.19 -3.40
CA THR A 435 -15.61 -20.38 -2.24
C THR A 435 -16.41 -20.83 -1.01
N ILE A 436 -17.55 -20.20 -0.73
CA ILE A 436 -18.39 -20.54 0.44
C ILE A 436 -18.93 -21.96 0.32
N ARG A 437 -19.46 -22.36 -0.84
CA ARG A 437 -19.93 -23.72 -1.11
C ARG A 437 -18.82 -24.75 -1.00
N PHE A 438 -17.64 -24.44 -1.53
CA PHE A 438 -16.48 -25.30 -1.34
C PHE A 438 -16.10 -25.44 0.15
N CYS A 439 -16.12 -24.34 0.91
CA CYS A 439 -15.83 -24.37 2.34
C CYS A 439 -16.89 -25.09 3.17
N SER A 440 -18.16 -25.11 2.73
CA SER A 440 -19.25 -25.85 3.38
C SER A 440 -19.19 -27.36 3.13
N GLY A 441 -18.29 -27.83 2.26
CA GLY A 441 -18.08 -29.23 1.93
C GLY A 441 -18.75 -29.69 0.64
N GLU A 442 -19.41 -28.80 -0.10
CA GLU A 442 -19.98 -29.10 -1.41
C GLU A 442 -18.86 -29.48 -2.41
N GLU A 443 -19.16 -30.41 -3.31
CA GLU A 443 -18.26 -30.76 -4.40
C GLU A 443 -18.46 -29.79 -5.55
N VAL A 444 -17.67 -28.72 -5.54
CA VAL A 444 -17.73 -27.64 -6.51
C VAL A 444 -16.47 -27.67 -7.38
N GLU A 445 -16.67 -27.52 -8.69
CA GLU A 445 -15.57 -27.32 -9.62
C GLU A 445 -15.02 -25.89 -9.44
N ILE A 446 -13.74 -25.78 -9.05
CA ILE A 446 -13.06 -24.49 -8.91
C ILE A 446 -12.47 -24.14 -10.28
N PRO A 447 -13.00 -23.13 -10.99
CA PRO A 447 -12.46 -22.73 -12.28
C PRO A 447 -11.13 -22.00 -12.09
N GLU A 448 -10.14 -22.39 -12.89
CA GLU A 448 -8.76 -21.90 -12.91
C GLU A 448 -7.91 -22.13 -11.64
N PRO A 449 -6.59 -22.29 -11.78
CA PRO A 449 -5.70 -22.28 -10.63
C PRO A 449 -5.80 -20.94 -9.91
N LEU A 450 -6.05 -20.97 -8.60
CA LEU A 450 -6.19 -19.76 -7.79
C LEU A 450 -4.82 -19.14 -7.49
N GLU A 451 -4.76 -17.85 -7.18
CA GLU A 451 -3.52 -17.25 -6.66
C GLU A 451 -3.41 -17.56 -5.16
N ALA A 452 -2.26 -18.05 -4.73
CA ALA A 452 -2.03 -18.33 -3.31
C ALA A 452 -1.90 -17.02 -2.50
N GLY A 453 -2.63 -16.91 -1.38
CA GLY A 453 -2.68 -15.72 -0.54
C GLY A 453 -4.06 -15.51 0.08
N GLY A 454 -4.15 -14.62 1.08
CA GLY A 454 -5.41 -14.34 1.78
C GLY A 454 -5.96 -15.57 2.50
N SER A 455 -7.14 -16.03 2.09
CA SER A 455 -7.79 -17.23 2.64
C SER A 455 -7.22 -18.56 2.12
N ILE A 456 -6.26 -18.50 1.19
CA ILE A 456 -5.58 -19.66 0.61
C ILE A 456 -4.16 -19.71 1.15
N SER A 457 -3.80 -20.80 1.82
CA SER A 457 -2.46 -20.94 2.37
C SER A 457 -1.42 -20.98 1.24
N VAL A 458 -0.33 -20.23 1.40
CA VAL A 458 0.78 -20.29 0.46
C VAL A 458 1.41 -21.69 0.53
N PRO A 459 1.49 -22.44 -0.59
CA PRO A 459 2.07 -23.76 -0.58
C PRO A 459 3.54 -23.67 -0.14
N THR A 460 4.01 -24.54 0.73
CA THR A 460 5.40 -24.50 1.22
C THR A 460 6.21 -25.59 0.56
N LYS A 461 7.42 -25.27 0.06
CA LYS A 461 8.24 -26.26 -0.65
C LYS A 461 8.60 -27.39 0.31
N LYS A 462 8.17 -28.60 -0.02
CA LYS A 462 8.41 -29.82 0.76
C LYS A 462 9.73 -30.47 0.34
N ARG A 463 9.97 -30.57 -0.96
CA ARG A 463 11.17 -31.19 -1.54
C ARG A 463 11.54 -30.55 -2.88
N GLY A 464 12.82 -30.55 -3.21
CA GLY A 464 13.30 -30.23 -4.56
C GLY A 464 14.69 -29.59 -4.56
N ALA A 465 15.54 -30.02 -5.49
CA ALA A 465 16.89 -29.48 -5.63
C ALA A 465 16.88 -28.10 -6.33
N LEU A 466 17.87 -27.25 -6.03
CA LEU A 466 18.08 -26.05 -6.82
C LEU A 466 18.60 -26.43 -8.22
N PRO A 467 18.21 -25.69 -9.28
CA PRO A 467 18.70 -25.97 -10.61
C PRO A 467 20.22 -25.79 -10.70
N PRO A 468 20.92 -26.68 -11.41
CA PRO A 468 22.36 -26.55 -11.58
C PRO A 468 22.70 -25.38 -12.51
N TYR A 469 23.87 -24.80 -12.30
CA TYR A 469 24.44 -23.85 -13.25
C TYR A 469 24.91 -24.57 -14.52
N THR A 470 24.67 -23.98 -15.69
CA THR A 470 25.28 -24.45 -16.93
C THR A 470 26.75 -24.03 -17.02
N ALA A 471 27.58 -24.84 -17.68
CA ALA A 471 28.99 -24.52 -17.90
C ALA A 471 29.17 -23.23 -18.71
N ALA A 472 28.31 -23.01 -19.72
CA ALA A 472 28.29 -21.80 -20.52
C ALA A 472 28.00 -20.55 -19.68
N ALA A 473 27.00 -20.59 -18.80
CA ALA A 473 26.66 -19.46 -17.93
C ALA A 473 27.76 -19.18 -16.90
N ARG A 474 28.44 -20.21 -16.37
CA ARG A 474 29.61 -20.03 -15.48
C ARG A 474 30.75 -19.33 -16.21
N LYS A 475 31.09 -19.76 -17.42
CA LYS A 475 32.14 -19.15 -18.24
C LYS A 475 31.83 -17.70 -18.58
N ALA A 476 30.56 -17.40 -18.87
CA ALA A 476 30.07 -16.07 -19.20
C ALA A 476 29.77 -15.19 -17.96
N LYS A 477 29.97 -15.69 -16.74
CA LYS A 477 29.72 -14.98 -15.47
C LYS A 477 28.31 -14.39 -15.36
N ILE A 478 27.32 -15.11 -15.90
CA ILE A 478 25.92 -14.67 -15.91
C ILE A 478 25.34 -14.92 -14.54
N GLU A 479 24.78 -13.91 -13.90
CA GLU A 479 24.05 -14.00 -12.62
C GLU A 479 22.70 -13.31 -12.76
N GLY A 480 21.76 -13.61 -11.86
CA GLY A 480 20.47 -12.94 -11.81
C GLY A 480 19.35 -13.84 -11.33
N THR A 481 18.11 -13.48 -11.66
CA THR A 481 16.92 -14.19 -11.21
C THR A 481 16.09 -14.66 -12.39
N VAL A 482 15.78 -15.95 -12.43
CA VAL A 482 14.76 -16.51 -13.32
C VAL A 482 13.42 -16.46 -12.58
N LEU A 483 12.41 -15.82 -13.19
CA LEU A 483 11.04 -15.76 -12.71
C LEU A 483 10.18 -16.76 -13.48
N LEU A 484 9.49 -17.65 -12.76
CA LEU A 484 8.62 -18.67 -13.33
C LEU A 484 7.20 -18.54 -12.78
N ARG A 485 6.21 -18.93 -13.59
CA ARG A 485 4.85 -19.26 -13.13
C ARG A 485 4.76 -20.78 -13.03
N ALA A 486 4.31 -21.32 -11.90
CA ALA A 486 4.08 -22.75 -11.71
C ALA A 486 2.68 -23.02 -11.18
N ILE A 487 1.99 -24.03 -11.70
CA ILE A 487 0.72 -24.55 -11.17
C ILE A 487 1.02 -25.72 -10.26
N ILE A 488 0.62 -25.61 -9.00
CA ILE A 488 0.76 -26.63 -7.95
C ILE A 488 -0.61 -27.26 -7.73
N ASP A 489 -0.72 -28.56 -7.95
CA ASP A 489 -1.98 -29.32 -7.84
C ASP A 489 -2.39 -29.58 -6.38
N ARG A 490 -3.53 -30.28 -6.21
CA ARG A 490 -4.11 -30.62 -4.90
C ARG A 490 -3.24 -31.62 -4.11
N GLN A 491 -2.29 -32.30 -4.76
CA GLN A 491 -1.34 -33.21 -4.15
C GLN A 491 -0.01 -32.52 -3.81
N GLY A 492 0.16 -31.27 -4.24
CA GLY A 492 1.37 -30.49 -4.05
C GLY A 492 2.43 -30.73 -5.14
N LYS A 493 2.09 -31.38 -6.26
CA LYS A 493 3.00 -31.53 -7.40
C LYS A 493 2.87 -30.35 -8.35
N VAL A 494 3.97 -30.03 -9.04
CA VAL A 494 3.94 -29.03 -10.10
C VAL A 494 3.38 -29.65 -11.37
N ARG A 495 2.17 -29.26 -11.77
CA ARG A 495 1.48 -29.75 -12.98
C ARG A 495 1.97 -29.03 -14.24
N ASP A 496 2.21 -27.73 -14.15
CA ASP A 496 2.66 -26.89 -15.26
C ASP A 496 3.65 -25.82 -14.75
N ALA A 497 4.61 -25.45 -15.60
CA ALA A 497 5.57 -24.40 -15.31
C ALA A 497 6.03 -23.67 -16.59
N SER A 498 6.05 -22.34 -16.56
CA SER A 498 6.46 -21.47 -17.65
C SER A 498 7.36 -20.32 -17.19
N ILE A 499 8.25 -19.85 -18.07
CA ILE A 499 9.14 -18.71 -17.80
C ILE A 499 8.36 -17.40 -17.98
N ILE A 500 8.44 -16.52 -16.99
CA ILE A 500 7.97 -15.13 -17.08
C ILE A 500 9.11 -14.22 -17.52
N SER A 501 10.26 -14.36 -16.85
CA SER A 501 11.50 -13.62 -17.16
C SER A 501 12.68 -14.54 -16.90
N GLY A 502 13.66 -14.51 -17.79
CA GLY A 502 14.69 -15.53 -17.84
C GLY A 502 16.10 -14.98 -17.93
N LEU A 503 17.06 -15.91 -17.82
CA LEU A 503 18.48 -15.68 -18.04
C LEU A 503 18.95 -16.46 -19.28
N PRO A 504 19.94 -15.93 -20.02
CA PRO A 504 20.49 -16.60 -21.19
C PRO A 504 21.33 -17.84 -20.83
N HIS A 505 21.89 -18.50 -21.85
CA HIS A 505 22.85 -19.61 -21.71
C HIS A 505 22.32 -20.87 -21.00
N GLY A 506 21.06 -21.22 -21.24
CA GLY A 506 20.51 -22.51 -20.80
C GLY A 506 19.99 -22.51 -19.35
N LEU A 507 20.06 -21.39 -18.63
CA LEU A 507 19.63 -21.31 -17.22
C LEU A 507 18.11 -21.42 -17.06
N ASN A 508 17.33 -21.00 -18.06
CA ASN A 508 15.87 -21.13 -18.07
C ASN A 508 15.42 -22.59 -18.10
N GLU A 509 16.06 -23.39 -18.94
CA GLU A 509 15.78 -24.80 -19.12
C GLU A 509 16.13 -25.58 -17.85
N GLN A 510 17.26 -25.24 -17.21
CA GLN A 510 17.62 -25.83 -15.91
C GLN A 510 16.60 -25.46 -14.83
N ALA A 511 16.16 -24.18 -14.79
CA ALA A 511 15.17 -23.73 -13.84
C ALA A 511 13.81 -24.44 -14.03
N LEU A 512 13.31 -24.54 -15.27
CA LEU A 512 12.08 -25.27 -15.58
C LEU A 512 12.17 -26.75 -15.22
N ALA A 513 13.27 -27.42 -15.60
CA ALA A 513 13.48 -28.82 -15.29
C ALA A 513 13.50 -29.07 -13.77
N ALA A 514 14.19 -28.23 -13.01
CA ALA A 514 14.20 -28.36 -11.55
C ALA A 514 12.80 -28.12 -10.94
N VAL A 515 12.09 -27.08 -11.36
CA VAL A 515 10.77 -26.72 -10.80
C VAL A 515 9.72 -27.80 -11.06
N ARG A 516 9.75 -28.48 -12.21
CA ARG A 516 8.83 -29.59 -12.52
C ARG A 516 8.98 -30.77 -11.56
N GLU A 517 10.17 -30.96 -11.00
CA GLU A 517 10.47 -32.02 -10.02
C GLU A 517 10.23 -31.59 -8.56
N TRP A 518 9.80 -30.34 -8.32
CA TRP A 518 9.57 -29.87 -6.96
C TRP A 518 8.23 -30.38 -6.41
N GLU A 519 8.24 -30.71 -5.12
CA GLU A 519 7.06 -31.06 -4.36
C GLU A 519 6.80 -30.01 -3.28
N TYR A 520 5.52 -29.72 -3.06
CA TYR A 520 5.01 -28.76 -2.11
C TYR A 520 4.07 -29.44 -1.12
N TRP A 521 3.92 -28.84 0.06
CA TRP A 521 2.69 -28.98 0.81
C TRP A 521 1.60 -28.23 0.04
N PRO A 522 0.45 -28.88 -0.25
CA PRO A 522 -0.58 -28.29 -1.09
C PRO A 522 -1.11 -27.00 -0.47
N ALA A 523 -1.60 -26.11 -1.32
CA ALA A 523 -2.34 -24.95 -0.84
C ALA A 523 -3.68 -25.43 -0.25
N MET A 524 -4.04 -24.87 0.89
CA MET A 524 -5.24 -25.21 1.63
C MET A 524 -6.20 -24.04 1.61
N MET A 525 -7.46 -24.31 1.33
CA MET A 525 -8.59 -23.39 1.48
C MET A 525 -9.63 -24.10 2.35
N CYS A 526 -10.00 -23.50 3.48
CA CYS A 526 -10.97 -24.11 4.41
C CYS A 526 -10.63 -25.56 4.81
N GLY A 527 -9.33 -25.86 4.98
CA GLY A 527 -8.85 -27.19 5.35
C GLY A 527 -8.88 -28.24 4.23
N ARG A 528 -9.27 -27.86 3.00
CA ARG A 528 -9.27 -28.73 1.81
C ARG A 528 -8.15 -28.30 0.84
N PRO A 529 -7.48 -29.24 0.16
CA PRO A 529 -6.43 -28.91 -0.80
C PRO A 529 -7.02 -28.30 -2.08
N VAL A 530 -6.41 -27.23 -2.56
CA VAL A 530 -6.79 -26.52 -3.79
C VAL A 530 -5.60 -26.38 -4.73
N GLU A 531 -5.90 -26.36 -6.03
CA GLU A 531 -4.89 -26.09 -7.06
C GLU A 531 -4.64 -24.59 -7.14
N VAL A 532 -3.36 -24.20 -7.15
CA VAL A 532 -2.95 -22.80 -7.19
C VAL A 532 -1.85 -22.56 -8.20
N TYR A 533 -1.80 -21.37 -8.78
CA TYR A 533 -0.57 -20.92 -9.42
C TYR A 533 0.28 -20.09 -8.46
N ARG A 534 1.60 -20.16 -8.66
CA ARG A 534 2.59 -19.45 -7.87
C ARG A 534 3.69 -18.86 -8.75
N LYS A 535 4.10 -17.63 -8.44
CA LYS A 535 5.31 -17.02 -8.99
C LYS A 535 6.53 -17.48 -8.19
N LEU A 536 7.52 -18.07 -8.86
CA LEU A 536 8.75 -18.58 -8.28
C LEU A 536 9.92 -17.72 -8.77
N ALA A 537 10.77 -17.28 -7.85
CA ALA A 537 12.00 -16.57 -8.16
C ALA A 537 13.19 -17.46 -7.82
N ILE A 538 13.96 -17.85 -8.82
CA ILE A 538 15.17 -18.66 -8.66
C ILE A 538 16.36 -17.80 -8.96
N MET A 539 17.20 -17.61 -7.94
CA MET A 539 18.39 -16.79 -8.04
C MET A 539 19.60 -17.65 -8.38
N PHE A 540 20.27 -17.30 -9.48
CA PHE A 540 21.54 -17.86 -9.91
C PHE A 540 22.65 -16.87 -9.53
N ARG A 541 23.55 -17.32 -8.65
CA ARG A 541 24.77 -16.60 -8.27
C ARG A 541 25.94 -17.56 -8.33
N LEU A 542 27.07 -17.08 -8.82
CA LEU A 542 28.34 -17.79 -8.73
C LEU A 542 28.82 -17.75 -7.28
N LYS A 543 29.50 -18.82 -6.89
CA LYS A 543 30.13 -18.93 -5.57
C LYS A 543 31.59 -18.51 -5.66
#